data_AF-A0A2T1LXQ5-F1
#
_entry.id   AF-A0A2T1LXQ5-F1
#
_cell.length_a   1.000
_cell.length_b   1.000
_cell.length_c   1.000
_cell.angle_alpha   90.00
_cell.angle_beta   90.00
_cell.angle_gamma   90.00
#
_symmetry.space_group_name_H-M   'P 1'
#
loop_
_entity.id
_entity.type
_entity.pdbx_description
1 polymer ?
#
loop_
_entity_poly.entity_id
_entity_poly.type
_entity_poly.pdbx_seq_one_letter_code
_entity_poly.pdbx_strand_id
1 'polypeptide(L)' 'MANQFKASEKGTKIRLTLDVSQELNNTLNELADDGNTTKSDILRRAIALMEIAVKAQKEGGKVMLVNNDKSETKEIVGLY' A
#
# COMPACT_ATOMS: atom_id res chain seq x y z
N MET A 1 -16.96 36.98 14.40
CA MET A 1 -16.73 35.75 15.20
C MET A 1 -15.64 34.94 14.50
N ALA A 2 -14.46 34.85 15.12
CA ALA A 2 -13.31 34.15 14.57
C ALA A 2 -13.48 32.64 14.81
N ASN A 3 -13.52 31.84 13.74
CA ASN A 3 -13.44 30.39 13.87
C ASN A 3 -11.98 29.99 14.03
N GLN A 4 -11.58 29.79 15.29
CA GLN A 4 -10.30 29.21 15.67
C GLN A 4 -10.33 27.69 15.42
N PHE A 5 -9.14 27.16 15.10
CA PHE A 5 -8.78 25.74 15.03
C PHE A 5 -9.20 24.97 13.76
N LYS A 6 -8.42 25.10 12.68
CA LYS A 6 -8.07 23.93 11.84
C LYS A 6 -6.61 23.58 12.07
N ALA A 7 -6.32 23.06 13.26
CA ALA A 7 -5.03 22.45 13.55
C ALA A 7 -4.93 21.15 12.74
N SER A 8 -3.98 21.13 11.80
CA SER A 8 -3.41 20.00 11.05
C SER A 8 -3.97 18.59 11.35
N GLU A 9 -4.70 18.01 10.39
CA GLU A 9 -5.16 16.61 10.34
C GLU A 9 -4.03 15.54 10.27
N LYS A 10 -2.76 15.93 10.43
CA LYS A 10 -1.63 14.99 10.57
C LYS A 10 -1.59 14.42 11.99
N GLY A 11 -2.34 13.36 12.26
CA GLY A 11 -2.17 12.58 13.49
C GLY A 11 -3.37 11.75 13.92
N THR A 12 -4.56 12.02 13.38
CA THR A 12 -5.77 11.28 13.74
C THR A 12 -5.77 9.92 13.07
N LYS A 13 -5.69 8.84 13.87
CA LYS A 13 -5.85 7.46 13.38
C LYS A 13 -7.33 7.12 13.30
N ILE A 14 -7.78 6.65 12.13
CA ILE A 14 -9.12 6.11 11.93
C ILE A 14 -9.04 4.58 12.04
N ARG A 15 -9.94 3.97 12.84
CA ARG A 15 -10.06 2.50 12.91
C ARG A 15 -10.83 2.02 11.70
N LEU A 16 -10.23 1.11 10.94
CA LEU A 16 -10.86 0.41 9.83
C LEU A 16 -11.20 -1.02 10.26
N THR A 17 -12.41 -1.46 9.99
CA THR A 17 -12.86 -2.86 10.17
C THR A 17 -13.21 -3.39 8.79
N LEU A 18 -12.71 -4.58 8.45
CA LEU A 18 -12.83 -5.19 7.14
C LEU A 18 -13.25 -6.65 7.30
N ASP A 19 -14.25 -7.06 6.52
CA ASP A 19 -14.52 -8.47 6.28
C ASP A 19 -13.65 -8.91 5.10
N VAL A 20 -12.89 -9.98 5.29
CA VAL A 20 -11.96 -10.52 4.29
C VAL A 20 -12.16 -12.02 4.15
N SER A 21 -11.82 -12.58 2.98
CA SER A 21 -11.82 -14.03 2.80
C SER A 21 -10.76 -14.69 3.71
N GLN A 22 -10.97 -15.98 4.00
CA GLN A 22 -9.98 -16.75 4.77
C GLN A 22 -8.62 -16.78 4.06
N GLU A 23 -8.64 -16.93 2.73
CA GLU A 23 -7.45 -16.92 1.89
C GLU A 23 -6.66 -15.61 2.04
N LEU A 24 -7.33 -14.46 1.92
CA LEU A 24 -6.68 -13.16 2.07
C LEU A 24 -6.14 -12.96 3.50
N ASN A 25 -6.89 -13.38 4.53
CA ASN A 25 -6.39 -13.31 5.90
C ASN A 25 -5.14 -14.17 6.11
N ASN A 26 -5.06 -15.35 5.49
CA ASN A 26 -3.88 -16.21 5.55
C ASN A 26 -2.68 -15.53 4.88
N THR A 27 -2.85 -15.01 3.66
CA THR A 27 -1.80 -14.24 2.97
C THR A 27 -1.31 -13.05 3.80
N LEU A 28 -2.22 -12.31 4.45
CA LEU A 28 -1.86 -11.20 5.32
C LEU A 28 -1.07 -11.66 6.56
N ASN A 29 -1.38 -12.84 7.12
CA ASN A 29 -0.61 -13.40 8.24
C ASN A 29 0.80 -13.77 7.79
N GLU A 30 0.93 -14.53 6.69
CA GLU A 30 2.23 -14.96 6.15
C GLU A 30 3.15 -13.77 5.87
N LEU A 31 2.64 -12.75 5.17
CA LEU A 31 3.42 -11.53 4.87
C LEU A 31 3.80 -10.75 6.13
N ALA A 32 2.93 -10.74 7.15
CA ALA A 32 3.21 -10.07 8.42
C ALA A 32 4.29 -10.82 9.20
N ASP A 33 4.24 -12.16 9.22
CA ASP A 33 5.21 -13.02 9.90
C ASP A 33 6.58 -12.93 9.24
N ASP A 34 6.66 -13.08 7.91
CA ASP A 34 7.90 -12.95 7.13
C ASP A 34 8.56 -11.57 7.32
N GLY A 35 7.73 -10.53 7.41
CA GLY A 35 8.18 -9.15 7.61
C GLY A 35 8.43 -8.76 9.07
N ASN A 36 8.20 -9.66 10.04
CA ASN A 36 8.16 -9.37 11.48
C ASN A 36 7.39 -8.08 11.78
N THR A 37 6.18 -7.96 11.23
CA THR A 37 5.35 -6.76 11.24
C THR A 37 3.88 -7.11 11.49
N THR A 38 2.96 -6.16 11.32
CA THR A 38 1.53 -6.37 11.54
C THR A 38 0.75 -6.40 10.23
N LYS A 39 -0.40 -7.07 10.20
CA LYS A 39 -1.35 -7.00 9.06
C LYS A 39 -1.70 -5.57 8.68
N SER A 40 -1.85 -4.68 9.67
CA SER A 40 -2.11 -3.26 9.46
C SER A 40 -0.93 -2.53 8.79
N ASP A 41 0.32 -2.93 9.06
CA ASP A 41 1.49 -2.41 8.35
C ASP A 41 1.54 -2.92 6.90
N ILE A 42 1.26 -4.21 6.68
CA ILE A 42 1.18 -4.80 5.34
C ILE A 42 0.12 -4.09 4.50
N LEU A 43 -1.09 -3.90 5.03
CA LEU A 43 -2.16 -3.17 4.35
C LEU A 43 -1.75 -1.74 4.02
N ARG A 44 -1.11 -1.01 4.95
CA ARG A 44 -0.61 0.35 4.67
C ARG A 44 0.43 0.39 3.55
N ARG A 45 1.37 -0.57 3.52
CA ARG A 45 2.38 -0.68 2.45
C ARG A 45 1.75 -1.04 1.11
N ALA A 46 0.77 -1.94 1.10
CA ALA A 46 0.04 -2.32 -0.10
C ALA A 46 -0.71 -1.12 -0.71
N ILE A 47 -1.38 -0.30 0.12
CA ILE A 47 -2.05 0.92 -0.35
C ILE A 47 -1.05 1.94 -0.93
N ALA A 48 0.11 2.13 -0.27
CA ALA A 48 1.14 3.02 -0.81
C ALA A 48 1.68 2.55 -2.17
N LEU A 49 1.88 1.24 -2.34
CA LEU A 49 2.26 0.66 -3.63
C LEU A 49 1.16 0.87 -4.69
N MET A 50 -0.11 0.66 -4.31
CA MET A 50 -1.24 0.86 -5.21
C MET A 50 -1.36 2.32 -5.67
N GLU A 51 -1.13 3.29 -4.78
CA GLU A 51 -1.12 4.71 -5.13
C GLU A 51 -0.09 5.02 -6.24
N ILE A 52 1.12 4.49 -6.10
CA ILE A 52 2.20 4.66 -7.09
C ILE A 52 1.80 3.99 -8.42
N ALA A 53 1.27 2.78 -8.37
CA ALA A 53 0.87 2.03 -9.55
C ALA A 53 -0.23 2.74 -10.33
N VAL A 54 -1.29 3.18 -9.65
CA VAL A 54 -2.40 3.92 -10.26
C VAL A 54 -1.93 5.24 -10.86
N LYS A 55 -1.02 5.96 -10.17
CA LYS A 55 -0.45 7.20 -10.70
C LYS A 55 0.34 6.95 -11.98
N ALA A 56 1.23 5.95 -11.97
CA ALA A 56 2.01 5.58 -13.15
C ALA A 56 1.11 5.22 -14.34
N GLN A 57 0.07 4.41 -14.12
CA GLN A 57 -0.89 4.05 -15.17
C GLN A 57 -1.63 5.27 -15.74
N LYS A 58 -2.09 6.19 -14.88
CA LYS A 58 -2.77 7.44 -15.33
C LYS A 58 -1.88 8.33 -16.19
N GLU A 59 -0.57 8.30 -15.96
CA GLU A 59 0.43 9.04 -16.73
C GLU A 59 0.92 8.27 -17.98
N GLY A 60 0.32 7.10 -18.28
CA GLY A 60 0.70 6.25 -19.41
C GLY A 60 1.98 5.42 -19.18
N GLY A 61 2.46 5.38 -17.94
CA GLY A 61 3.64 4.63 -17.52
C GLY A 61 3.35 3.18 -17.12
N LYS A 62 4.43 2.45 -16.82
CA LYS A 62 4.42 1.04 -16.39
C LYS A 62 5.13 0.88 -15.04
N VAL A 63 4.74 -0.12 -14.27
CA VAL A 63 5.43 -0.49 -13.03
C VAL A 63 6.40 -1.63 -13.32
N MET A 64 7.67 -1.46 -12.93
CA MET A 64 8.74 -2.43 -13.20
C MET A 64 9.40 -2.87 -11.89
N LEU A 65 9.68 -4.15 -11.76
CA LEU A 65 10.68 -4.66 -10.83
C LEU A 65 12.05 -4.45 -11.45
N VAL A 66 12.97 -3.89 -10.69
CA VAL A 66 14.34 -3.57 -11.13
C VAL A 66 15.30 -4.15 -10.11
N ASN A 67 16.25 -4.98 -10.53
CA ASN A 67 17.32 -5.45 -9.66
C ASN A 67 18.23 -4.28 -9.23
N ASN A 68 18.97 -4.43 -8.12
CA ASN A 68 19.84 -3.37 -7.59
C ASN A 68 20.90 -2.88 -8.60
N ASP A 69 21.35 -3.78 -9.49
CA ASP A 69 22.29 -3.52 -10.57
C ASP A 69 21.62 -3.02 -11.87
N LYS A 70 20.29 -2.92 -11.87
CA LYS A 70 19.44 -2.53 -13.01
C LYS A 70 19.59 -3.45 -14.24
N SER A 71 20.19 -4.62 -14.10
CA SER A 71 20.50 -5.50 -15.22
C SER A 71 19.28 -6.30 -15.69
N GLU A 72 18.38 -6.64 -14.76
CA GLU A 72 17.13 -7.31 -15.06
C GLU A 72 15.93 -6.45 -14.64
N THR A 73 15.00 -6.31 -15.58
CA THR A 73 13.73 -5.63 -15.33
C THR A 73 12.58 -6.54 -15.74
N LYS A 74 11.56 -6.64 -14.87
CA LYS A 74 10.32 -7.36 -15.16
C LYS A 74 9.15 -6.40 -15.01
N GLU A 75 8.29 -6.37 -16.01
CA GLU A 75 7.04 -5.59 -15.93
C GLU A 75 6.08 -6.27 -14.96
N ILE A 76 5.54 -5.49 -14.01
CA ILE A 76 4.43 -5.94 -13.18
C ILE A 76 3.15 -5.73 -13.98
N VAL A 77 2.57 -6.84 -14.45
CA VAL A 77 1.27 -6.86 -15.13
C VAL A 77 0.17 -7.27 -14.17
N GLY A 78 -1.05 -6.76 -14.37
CA GLY A 78 -2.22 -7.18 -13.60
C GLY A 78 -2.44 -6.49 -12.25
N LEU A 79 -1.95 -5.26 -12.06
CA LEU A 79 -2.43 -4.39 -10.97
C LEU A 79 -3.79 -3.81 -11.40
N TYR A 80 -4.88 -4.47 -10.98
CA TYR A 80 -6.27 -4.04 -11.24
C TYR A 80 -7.07 -3.96 -9.96
#